data_AF-A0A2H3D5H8-F1
#
_entry.id   AF-A0A2H3D5H8-F1
#
_cell.length_a   1.000
_cell.length_b   1.000
_cell.length_c   1.000
_cell.angle_alpha   90.00
_cell.angle_beta   90.00
_cell.angle_gamma   90.00
#
_symmetry.space_group_name_H-M   'P 1'
#
loop_
_entity.id
_entity.type
_entity.pdbx_description
1 polymer ?
#
loop_
_entity_poly.entity_id
_entity_poly.type
_entity_poly.pdbx_seq_one_letter_code
_entity_poly.pdbx_strand_id
1 'polypeptide(L)'
;MADINTSISTFISQLPKVVLHVHIKGTLPLSLHWCLAQKNYIPLPLYPTYKSLIALYAIMYNHRQEMQGDNSLPTFLKAYYGGMEVLQTEEDFYNLMMEYFAKAVDMNIWYMDLFFDPQAHTRQGVTLMAARKDGYWITVHCDIGQKNTHKHIHEVATSCIGGFESANRIDHGLNVIEQPELIQIIKQHGLGLTLHPHTYHRQLPTEYIFGSIKKPWDEGVSNNCEQRSDIHASVVGAKKLGAGDALLWIQQ
;
A
#
# COMPACT_ATOMS: atom_id res chain seq x y z
N MET A 1 -5.77 6.07 33.90
CA MET A 1 -5.58 5.73 32.48
C MET A 1 -6.75 4.85 32.10
N ALA A 2 -7.59 5.29 31.15
CA ALA A 2 -8.75 4.50 30.76
C ALA A 2 -8.28 3.19 30.13
N ASP A 3 -8.77 2.07 30.64
CA ASP A 3 -8.62 0.76 30.01
C ASP A 3 -9.19 0.84 28.60
N ILE A 4 -8.31 0.93 27.60
CA ILE A 4 -8.69 0.79 26.20
C ILE A 4 -8.99 -0.70 26.03
N ASN A 5 -10.28 -1.03 26.12
CA ASN A 5 -10.79 -2.37 25.85
C ASN A 5 -10.28 -2.82 24.46
N THR A 6 -9.35 -3.77 24.45
CA THR A 6 -8.68 -4.31 23.24
C THR A 6 -9.59 -5.23 22.42
N SER A 7 -10.86 -5.38 22.82
CA SER A 7 -11.90 -5.92 21.96
C SER A 7 -12.12 -4.98 20.78
N ILE A 8 -11.83 -5.43 19.55
CA ILE A 8 -12.50 -4.87 18.37
C ILE A 8 -13.99 -4.91 18.71
N SER A 9 -14.64 -3.74 18.74
CA SER A 9 -16.07 -3.68 19.05
C SER A 9 -16.80 -4.60 18.07
N THR A 10 -17.72 -5.44 18.55
CA THR A 10 -18.57 -6.31 17.72
C THR A 10 -19.18 -5.56 16.54
N PHE A 11 -19.43 -4.26 16.72
CA PHE A 11 -19.81 -3.34 15.66
C PHE A 11 -18.81 -3.34 14.48
N ILE A 12 -17.52 -3.11 14.73
CA ILE A 12 -16.48 -3.02 13.70
C ILE A 12 -16.30 -4.35 12.97
N SER A 13 -16.30 -5.48 13.69
CA SER A 13 -16.13 -6.79 13.05
C SER A 13 -17.31 -7.11 12.11
N GLN A 14 -18.54 -6.76 12.50
CA GLN A 14 -19.75 -7.03 11.72
C GLN A 14 -20.03 -6.03 10.59
N LEU A 15 -19.33 -4.88 10.51
CA LEU A 15 -19.51 -3.97 9.38
C LEU A 15 -19.14 -4.67 8.06
N PRO A 16 -19.96 -4.60 7.00
CA PRO A 16 -19.53 -5.00 5.67
C PRO A 16 -18.43 -4.03 5.22
N LYS A 17 -17.30 -4.59 4.75
CA LYS A 17 -16.12 -3.80 4.39
C LYS A 17 -15.79 -3.95 2.91
N VAL A 18 -15.19 -2.90 2.37
CA VAL A 18 -14.67 -2.84 1.02
C VAL A 18 -13.17 -2.56 1.10
N VAL A 19 -12.36 -3.36 0.44
CA VAL A 19 -10.92 -3.14 0.29
C VAL A 19 -10.67 -2.67 -1.13
N LEU A 20 -10.09 -1.49 -1.30
CA LEU A 20 -9.84 -0.89 -2.60
C LEU A 20 -8.35 -0.80 -2.93
N HIS A 21 -7.49 -0.99 -1.93
CA HIS A 21 -6.05 -0.90 -2.01
C HIS A 21 -5.42 -2.01 -1.17
N VAL A 22 -5.08 -3.12 -1.82
CA VAL A 22 -4.26 -4.16 -1.21
C VAL A 22 -3.24 -4.71 -2.21
N HIS A 23 -2.00 -4.82 -1.75
CA HIS A 23 -0.94 -5.52 -2.47
C HIS A 23 -0.99 -6.99 -2.06
N ILE A 24 -1.61 -7.85 -2.88
CA ILE A 24 -1.82 -9.25 -2.52
C ILE A 24 -0.52 -9.98 -2.19
N LYS A 25 0.57 -9.70 -2.91
CA LYS A 25 1.89 -10.28 -2.62
C LYS A 25 2.41 -9.89 -1.24
N GLY A 26 1.95 -8.77 -0.71
CA GLY A 26 2.26 -8.29 0.63
C GLY A 26 1.36 -8.91 1.70
N THR A 27 0.31 -9.65 1.36
CA THR A 27 -0.55 -10.35 2.33
C THR A 27 -0.05 -11.75 2.64
N LEU A 28 1.12 -12.16 2.12
CA LEU A 28 1.70 -13.49 2.32
C LEU A 28 1.91 -13.78 3.82
N PRO A 29 1.16 -14.74 4.40
CA PRO A 29 1.37 -15.15 5.78
C PRO A 29 2.75 -15.77 5.97
N LEU A 30 3.38 -15.57 7.14
CA LEU A 30 4.70 -16.15 7.40
C LEU A 30 4.68 -17.69 7.38
N SER A 31 3.57 -18.31 7.77
CA SER A 31 3.36 -19.76 7.66
C SER A 31 3.44 -20.21 6.20
N LEU A 32 2.69 -19.55 5.31
CA LEU A 32 2.70 -19.85 3.88
C LEU A 32 4.07 -19.53 3.27
N HIS A 33 4.70 -18.41 3.63
CA HIS A 33 6.07 -18.09 3.21
C HIS A 33 7.00 -19.27 3.50
N TRP A 34 7.01 -19.75 4.74
CA TRP A 34 7.86 -20.85 5.18
C TRP A 34 7.58 -22.17 4.44
N CYS A 35 6.31 -22.48 4.19
CA CYS A 35 5.91 -23.66 3.41
C CYS A 35 6.39 -23.55 1.96
N LEU A 36 6.20 -22.40 1.32
CA LEU A 36 6.59 -22.15 -0.07
C LEU A 36 8.11 -22.16 -0.25
N ALA A 37 8.86 -21.59 0.69
CA ALA A 37 10.33 -21.63 0.65
C ALA A 37 10.86 -23.08 0.59
N GLN A 38 10.28 -23.97 1.40
CA GLN A 38 10.65 -25.39 1.38
C GLN A 38 10.18 -26.09 0.11
N LYS A 39 8.92 -25.87 -0.31
CA LYS A 39 8.34 -26.44 -1.52
C LYS A 39 9.18 -26.11 -2.76
N ASN A 40 9.62 -24.87 -2.85
CA ASN A 40 10.31 -24.32 -4.01
C ASN A 40 11.85 -24.32 -3.87
N TYR A 41 12.38 -24.97 -2.84
CA TYR A 41 13.83 -25.07 -2.56
C TYR A 41 14.55 -23.71 -2.50
N ILE A 42 13.86 -22.67 -2.02
CA ILE A 42 14.43 -21.33 -1.84
C ILE A 42 15.20 -21.30 -0.52
N PRO A 43 16.52 -21.04 -0.54
CA PRO A 43 17.31 -20.98 0.67
C PRO A 43 16.94 -19.75 1.50
N LEU A 44 16.76 -19.94 2.81
CA LEU A 44 16.49 -18.87 3.77
C LEU A 44 17.69 -18.67 4.72
N PRO A 45 18.85 -18.20 4.23
CA PRO A 45 20.10 -18.22 4.99
C PRO A 45 20.07 -17.33 6.24
N LEU A 46 19.30 -16.24 6.20
CA LEU A 46 19.16 -15.31 7.33
C LEU A 46 18.23 -15.85 8.44
N TYR A 47 17.45 -16.89 8.16
CA TYR A 47 16.44 -17.44 9.07
C TYR A 47 16.20 -18.93 8.77
N PRO A 48 17.07 -19.82 9.27
CA PRO A 48 17.04 -21.25 8.94
C PRO A 48 15.87 -22.02 9.58
N THR A 49 15.00 -21.35 10.35
CA THR A 49 13.86 -21.96 11.03
C THR A 49 12.63 -21.07 10.94
N TYR A 50 11.45 -21.66 11.02
CA TYR A 50 10.20 -20.89 11.07
C TYR A 50 10.18 -19.89 12.25
N LYS A 51 10.73 -20.28 13.40
CA LYS A 51 10.85 -19.41 14.58
C LYS A 51 11.76 -18.20 14.31
N SER A 52 12.89 -18.39 13.63
CA SER A 52 13.77 -17.27 13.28
C SER A 52 13.18 -16.37 12.20
N LEU A 53 12.36 -16.90 11.28
CA LEU A 53 11.58 -16.09 10.34
C LEU A 53 10.61 -15.16 11.08
N ILE A 54 9.81 -15.70 12.02
CA ILE A 54 8.89 -14.90 12.86
C ILE A 54 9.65 -13.82 13.63
N ALA A 55 10.77 -14.19 14.28
CA ALA A 55 11.57 -13.25 15.06
C ALA A 55 12.15 -12.12 14.18
N LEU A 56 12.63 -12.44 12.97
CA LEU A 56 13.13 -11.44 12.04
C LEU A 56 12.04 -10.46 11.63
N TYR A 57 10.86 -10.96 11.24
CA TYR A 57 9.78 -10.07 10.82
C TYR A 57 9.27 -9.22 11.98
N ALA A 58 9.23 -9.74 13.22
CA ALA A 58 8.93 -8.94 14.42
C ALA A 58 9.92 -7.78 14.62
N ILE A 59 11.19 -7.96 14.27
CA ILE A 59 12.21 -6.91 14.27
C ILE A 59 12.00 -5.97 13.09
N MET A 60 11.91 -6.47 11.86
CA MET A 60 11.76 -5.65 10.64
C MET A 60 10.51 -4.78 10.67
N TYR A 61 9.44 -5.23 11.33
CA TYR A 61 8.22 -4.43 11.50
C TYR A 61 8.40 -3.22 12.41
N ASN A 62 9.34 -3.27 13.36
CA ASN A 62 9.55 -2.25 14.38
C ASN A 62 10.84 -1.44 14.16
N HIS A 63 11.82 -1.98 13.44
CA HIS A 63 13.12 -1.36 13.19
C HIS A 63 13.24 -0.90 11.74
N ARG A 64 13.18 0.42 11.55
CA ARG A 64 13.23 1.09 10.24
C ARG A 64 14.60 1.74 10.07
N GLN A 65 15.44 1.16 9.23
CA GLN A 65 16.80 1.66 8.99
C GLN A 65 16.78 3.06 8.37
N GLU A 66 15.78 3.33 7.54
CA GLU A 66 15.58 4.62 6.88
C GLU A 66 15.31 5.79 7.85
N MET A 67 14.77 5.52 9.04
CA MET A 67 14.56 6.55 10.07
C MET A 67 15.88 7.01 10.72
N GLN A 68 16.95 6.23 10.54
CA GLN A 68 18.30 6.55 11.03
C GLN A 68 19.17 7.18 9.93
N GLY A 69 18.57 7.59 8.80
CA GLY A 69 19.25 8.22 7.68
C GLY A 69 19.83 7.25 6.65
N ASP A 70 19.53 5.96 6.75
CA ASP A 70 19.88 5.00 5.70
C ASP A 70 19.02 5.23 4.45
N ASN A 71 19.65 5.39 3.28
CA ASN A 71 19.00 5.58 1.99
C ASN A 71 18.98 4.29 1.15
N SER A 72 19.26 3.13 1.76
CA SER A 72 19.13 1.81 1.15
C SER A 72 17.67 1.43 0.90
N LEU A 73 17.43 0.22 0.38
CA LEU A 73 16.07 -0.27 0.12
C LEU A 73 15.26 -0.23 1.43
N PRO A 74 14.13 0.51 1.48
CA PRO A 74 13.29 0.62 2.67
C PRO A 74 12.99 -0.73 3.30
N THR A 75 12.96 -0.78 4.63
CA THR A 75 12.84 -2.04 5.38
C THR A 75 11.62 -2.87 4.95
N PHE A 76 10.50 -2.20 4.62
CA PHE A 76 9.31 -2.88 4.08
C PHE A 76 9.52 -3.48 2.70
N LEU A 77 10.14 -2.74 1.78
CA LEU A 77 10.39 -3.27 0.44
C LEU A 77 11.28 -4.50 0.53
N LYS A 78 12.29 -4.50 1.41
CA LYS A 78 13.10 -5.68 1.66
C LYS A 78 12.27 -6.88 2.14
N ALA A 79 11.32 -6.69 3.04
CA ALA A 79 10.41 -7.76 3.50
C ALA A 79 9.47 -8.21 2.38
N TYR A 80 8.88 -7.26 1.66
CA TYR A 80 7.94 -7.51 0.55
C TYR A 80 8.59 -8.29 -0.58
N TYR A 81 9.73 -7.82 -1.10
CA TYR A 81 10.49 -8.51 -2.14
C TYR A 81 11.00 -9.87 -1.68
N GLY A 82 11.52 -9.98 -0.45
CA GLY A 82 11.93 -11.27 0.11
C GLY A 82 10.78 -12.27 0.25
N GLY A 83 9.55 -11.80 0.52
CA GLY A 83 8.35 -12.65 0.48
C GLY A 83 7.96 -13.07 -0.93
N MET A 84 8.18 -12.23 -1.94
CA MET A 84 7.88 -12.60 -3.33
C MET A 84 8.83 -13.65 -3.89
N GLU A 85 10.05 -13.78 -3.36
CA GLU A 85 11.02 -14.79 -3.80
C GLU A 85 10.51 -16.23 -3.64
N VAL A 86 9.55 -16.48 -2.75
CA VAL A 86 9.01 -17.85 -2.55
C VAL A 86 7.82 -18.17 -3.45
N LEU A 87 7.26 -17.20 -4.17
CA LEU A 87 6.12 -17.38 -5.08
C LEU A 87 6.64 -17.70 -6.49
N GLN A 88 6.70 -18.99 -6.86
CA GLN A 88 7.36 -19.43 -8.10
C GLN A 88 6.40 -19.97 -9.14
N THR A 89 5.35 -20.66 -8.70
CA THR A 89 4.41 -21.37 -9.56
C THR A 89 3.01 -20.76 -9.46
N GLU A 90 2.16 -21.00 -10.47
CA GLU A 90 0.75 -20.61 -10.46
C GLU A 90 0.03 -21.06 -9.18
N GLU A 91 0.32 -22.30 -8.73
CA GLU A 91 -0.24 -22.86 -7.50
C GLU A 91 0.13 -22.04 -6.26
N ASP A 92 1.31 -21.43 -6.22
CA ASP A 92 1.74 -20.61 -5.08
C ASP A 92 0.93 -19.32 -5.01
N PHE A 93 0.65 -18.70 -6.17
CA PHE A 93 -0.25 -17.54 -6.25
C PHE A 93 -1.70 -17.92 -5.93
N TYR A 94 -2.16 -19.09 -6.36
CA TYR A 94 -3.46 -19.63 -5.98
C TYR A 94 -3.57 -19.77 -4.45
N ASN A 95 -2.59 -20.40 -3.81
CA ASN A 95 -2.57 -20.58 -2.36
C ASN A 95 -2.53 -19.24 -1.61
N LEU A 96 -1.74 -18.27 -2.09
CA LEU A 96 -1.71 -16.91 -1.56
C LEU A 96 -3.09 -16.23 -1.64
N MET A 97 -3.76 -16.35 -2.78
CA MET A 97 -5.10 -15.80 -2.98
C MET A 97 -6.12 -16.44 -2.02
N MET A 98 -6.07 -17.77 -1.87
CA MET A 98 -6.99 -18.49 -0.99
C MET A 98 -6.81 -18.15 0.48
N GLU A 99 -5.56 -17.97 0.94
CA GLU A 99 -5.26 -17.46 2.30
C GLU A 99 -5.89 -16.07 2.50
N TYR A 100 -5.74 -15.18 1.52
CA TYR A 100 -6.31 -13.84 1.63
C TYR A 100 -7.84 -13.85 1.62
N PHE A 101 -8.49 -14.71 0.82
CA PHE A 101 -9.94 -14.85 0.82
C PHE A 101 -10.48 -15.38 2.15
N ALA A 102 -9.81 -16.37 2.75
CA ALA A 102 -10.18 -16.85 4.09
C ALA A 102 -10.15 -15.70 5.11
N LYS A 103 -9.06 -14.91 5.10
CA LYS A 103 -8.93 -13.72 5.93
C LYS A 103 -10.01 -12.66 5.63
N ALA A 104 -10.33 -12.45 4.36
CA ALA A 104 -11.32 -11.48 3.93
C ALA A 104 -12.71 -11.81 4.49
N VAL A 105 -13.09 -13.10 4.47
CA VAL A 105 -14.33 -13.60 5.08
C VAL A 105 -14.34 -13.34 6.59
N ASP A 106 -13.25 -13.68 7.29
CA ASP A 106 -13.12 -13.46 8.74
C ASP A 106 -13.23 -11.98 9.13
N MET A 107 -12.78 -11.08 8.24
CA MET A 107 -12.86 -9.64 8.43
C MET A 107 -14.18 -9.02 7.93
N ASN A 108 -15.11 -9.82 7.42
CA ASN A 108 -16.37 -9.38 6.80
C ASN A 108 -16.16 -8.40 5.63
N ILE A 109 -15.19 -8.69 4.77
CA ILE A 109 -14.93 -7.96 3.52
C ILE A 109 -15.81 -8.55 2.42
N TRP A 110 -16.64 -7.72 1.82
CA TRP A 110 -17.62 -8.11 0.79
C TRP A 110 -17.15 -7.83 -0.62
N TYR A 111 -16.23 -6.88 -0.78
CA TYR A 111 -15.69 -6.49 -2.07
C TYR A 111 -14.22 -6.14 -1.91
N MET A 112 -13.41 -6.54 -2.89
CA MET A 112 -12.00 -6.20 -2.95
C MET A 112 -11.55 -5.84 -4.37
N ASP A 113 -10.88 -4.69 -4.53
CA ASP A 113 -10.01 -4.43 -5.69
C ASP A 113 -8.62 -4.96 -5.35
N LEU A 114 -8.19 -6.00 -6.06
CA LEU A 114 -6.86 -6.58 -5.88
C LEU A 114 -5.89 -5.92 -6.84
N PHE A 115 -4.76 -5.43 -6.33
CA PHE A 115 -3.72 -4.91 -7.20
C PHE A 115 -2.84 -5.99 -7.76
N PHE A 116 -2.70 -5.94 -9.07
CA PHE A 116 -1.59 -6.49 -9.79
C PHE A 116 -0.85 -5.33 -10.45
N ASP A 117 0.47 -5.26 -10.27
CA ASP A 117 1.30 -4.12 -10.65
C ASP A 117 1.36 -3.92 -12.18
N PRO A 118 0.62 -2.93 -12.76
CA PRO A 118 0.62 -2.73 -14.20
C PRO A 118 1.94 -2.13 -14.70
N GLN A 119 2.74 -1.51 -13.81
CA GLN A 119 3.98 -0.84 -14.20
C GLN A 119 5.04 -1.84 -14.66
N ALA A 120 5.05 -3.06 -14.11
CA ALA A 120 5.87 -4.17 -14.62
C ALA A 120 5.66 -4.42 -16.13
N HIS A 121 4.47 -4.11 -16.64
CA HIS A 121 4.08 -4.29 -18.04
C HIS A 121 4.25 -3.04 -18.91
N THR A 122 4.48 -1.86 -18.33
CA THR A 122 4.82 -0.65 -19.11
C THR A 122 6.10 -0.81 -19.91
N ARG A 123 7.10 -1.50 -19.35
CA ARG A 123 8.34 -1.87 -20.06
C ARG A 123 8.10 -2.83 -21.22
N GLN A 124 6.97 -3.51 -21.22
CA GLN A 124 6.51 -4.42 -22.28
C GLN A 124 5.54 -3.72 -23.25
N GLY A 125 5.36 -2.39 -23.14
CA GLY A 125 4.53 -1.58 -24.03
C GLY A 125 3.10 -1.34 -23.55
N VAL A 126 2.70 -1.88 -22.39
CA VAL A 126 1.36 -1.68 -21.82
C VAL A 126 1.32 -0.35 -21.06
N THR A 127 0.98 0.74 -21.76
CA THR A 127 0.92 2.08 -21.15
C THR A 127 -0.37 2.28 -20.36
N LEU A 128 -0.39 3.24 -19.42
CA LEU A 128 -1.62 3.66 -18.74
C LEU A 128 -2.70 4.15 -19.73
N MET A 129 -2.28 4.75 -20.85
CA MET A 129 -3.20 5.15 -21.92
C MET A 129 -3.83 3.94 -22.62
N ALA A 130 -3.07 2.88 -22.86
CA ALA A 130 -3.60 1.63 -23.41
C ALA A 130 -4.61 1.00 -22.44
N ALA A 131 -4.25 0.87 -21.15
CA ALA A 131 -5.16 0.35 -20.13
C ALA A 131 -6.47 1.18 -20.06
N ARG A 132 -6.37 2.50 -20.09
CA ARG A 132 -7.55 3.38 -20.15
C ARG A 132 -8.40 3.16 -21.40
N LYS A 133 -7.78 3.05 -22.58
CA LYS A 133 -8.46 2.82 -23.85
C LYS A 133 -9.25 1.51 -23.85
N ASP A 134 -8.74 0.51 -23.13
CA ASP A 134 -9.38 -0.79 -22.94
C ASP A 134 -10.44 -0.79 -21.83
N GLY A 135 -10.72 0.37 -21.21
CA GLY A 135 -11.78 0.57 -20.23
C GLY A 135 -11.37 0.38 -18.77
N TYR A 136 -10.08 0.20 -18.48
CA TYR A 136 -9.61 0.03 -17.10
C TYR A 136 -9.63 1.34 -16.31
N TRP A 137 -9.94 1.23 -15.02
CA TRP A 137 -9.75 2.30 -14.06
C TRP A 137 -8.29 2.42 -13.64
N ILE A 138 -7.85 3.64 -13.32
CA ILE A 138 -6.47 3.93 -12.92
C ILE A 138 -6.48 4.57 -11.53
N THR A 139 -5.62 4.06 -10.67
CA THR A 139 -5.32 4.62 -9.35
C THR A 139 -3.82 4.79 -9.23
N VAL A 140 -3.38 5.76 -8.43
CA VAL A 140 -1.96 6.11 -8.31
C VAL A 140 -1.58 6.35 -6.85
N HIS A 141 -0.47 5.76 -6.43
CA HIS A 141 0.11 6.00 -5.11
C HIS A 141 0.66 7.42 -4.98
N CYS A 142 0.22 8.12 -3.95
CA CYS A 142 0.79 9.36 -3.41
C CYS A 142 1.21 9.13 -1.96
N ASP A 143 2.24 8.30 -1.78
CA ASP A 143 2.74 7.84 -0.48
C ASP A 143 3.16 9.00 0.45
N ILE A 144 2.91 8.81 1.74
CA ILE A 144 3.16 9.84 2.76
C ILE A 144 4.67 10.11 2.91
N GLY A 145 5.02 11.39 2.98
CA GLY A 145 6.39 11.83 3.30
C GLY A 145 7.37 11.66 2.16
N GLN A 146 6.88 11.33 0.97
CA GLN A 146 7.73 11.25 -0.21
C GLN A 146 8.11 12.61 -0.77
N LYS A 147 9.30 12.64 -1.39
CA LYS A 147 9.77 13.81 -2.10
C LYS A 147 8.74 14.23 -3.15
N ASN A 148 8.43 15.52 -3.21
CA ASN A 148 7.47 16.11 -4.14
C ASN A 148 6.03 15.55 -4.01
N THR A 149 5.64 14.97 -2.87
CA THR A 149 4.30 14.40 -2.66
C THR A 149 3.16 15.33 -3.10
N HIS A 150 3.23 16.62 -2.77
CA HIS A 150 2.25 17.64 -3.21
C HIS A 150 2.14 17.76 -4.73
N LYS A 151 3.29 17.75 -5.42
CA LYS A 151 3.35 17.79 -6.89
C LYS A 151 2.72 16.53 -7.48
N HIS A 152 3.00 15.37 -6.91
CA HIS A 152 2.40 14.10 -7.39
C HIS A 152 0.89 14.08 -7.18
N ILE A 153 0.40 14.52 -6.01
CA ILE A 153 -1.03 14.64 -5.74
C ILE A 153 -1.67 15.59 -6.76
N HIS A 154 -1.06 16.75 -6.99
CA HIS A 154 -1.52 17.70 -8.00
C HIS A 154 -1.54 17.06 -9.40
N GLU A 155 -0.47 16.39 -9.83
CA GLU A 155 -0.38 15.74 -11.14
C GLU A 155 -1.40 14.61 -11.28
N VAL A 156 -1.63 13.81 -10.24
CA VAL A 156 -2.65 12.76 -10.25
C VAL A 156 -4.06 13.34 -10.37
N ALA A 157 -4.26 14.53 -9.81
CA ALA A 157 -5.56 15.19 -9.79
C ALA A 157 -5.82 16.14 -10.96
N THR A 158 -4.80 16.56 -11.71
CA THR A 158 -4.93 17.62 -12.74
C THR A 158 -4.15 17.36 -14.03
N SER A 159 -3.16 16.46 -14.00
CA SER A 159 -2.33 16.18 -15.16
C SER A 159 -2.82 14.92 -15.84
N CYS A 160 -2.65 14.91 -17.15
CA CYS A 160 -3.07 13.87 -18.08
C CYS A 160 -2.52 12.47 -17.72
N ILE A 161 -3.10 11.76 -16.74
CA ILE A 161 -2.69 10.40 -16.39
C ILE A 161 -3.28 9.43 -17.42
N GLY A 162 -2.44 9.05 -18.39
CA GLY A 162 -2.83 8.13 -19.46
C GLY A 162 -3.78 8.74 -20.49
N GLY A 163 -3.78 10.07 -20.71
CA GLY A 163 -4.64 10.70 -21.71
C GLY A 163 -5.89 11.41 -21.18
N PHE A 164 -6.08 11.48 -19.85
CA PHE A 164 -7.34 11.91 -19.21
C PHE A 164 -7.14 12.98 -18.14
N GLU A 165 -8.19 13.76 -17.83
CA GLU A 165 -8.15 14.90 -16.89
C GLU A 165 -7.62 14.54 -15.49
N SER A 166 -7.81 13.30 -15.01
CA SER A 166 -7.32 12.81 -13.71
C SER A 166 -7.31 11.26 -13.61
N ALA A 167 -6.71 10.73 -12.53
CA ALA A 167 -6.91 9.32 -12.11
C ALA A 167 -8.36 9.09 -11.59
N ASN A 168 -8.77 7.85 -11.30
CA ASN A 168 -10.06 7.60 -10.63
C ASN A 168 -9.98 7.74 -9.11
N ARG A 169 -8.78 7.56 -8.55
CA ARG A 169 -8.55 7.49 -7.11
C ARG A 169 -7.09 7.77 -6.80
N ILE A 170 -6.84 8.31 -5.62
CA ILE A 170 -5.50 8.48 -5.07
C ILE A 170 -5.31 7.46 -3.97
N ASP A 171 -4.26 6.67 -4.11
CA ASP A 171 -3.84 5.77 -3.07
C ASP A 171 -2.93 6.51 -2.08
N HIS A 172 -3.24 6.48 -0.79
CA HIS A 172 -2.67 7.33 0.25
C HIS A 172 -3.11 8.80 0.17
N GLY A 173 -2.27 9.69 -0.37
CA GLY A 173 -2.59 11.10 -0.56
C GLY A 173 -2.72 11.94 0.72
N LEU A 174 -2.37 11.41 1.91
CA LEU A 174 -2.64 12.09 3.18
C LEU A 174 -1.90 13.43 3.34
N ASN A 175 -0.79 13.66 2.62
CA ASN A 175 -0.12 14.96 2.59
C ASN A 175 -0.98 16.09 1.98
N VAL A 176 -2.13 15.78 1.37
CA VAL A 176 -3.11 16.77 0.90
C VAL A 176 -3.50 17.77 2.00
N ILE A 177 -3.46 17.37 3.26
CA ILE A 177 -3.83 18.24 4.40
C ILE A 177 -2.89 19.43 4.59
N GLU A 178 -1.67 19.35 4.07
CA GLU A 178 -0.64 20.37 4.17
C GLU A 178 -0.88 21.52 3.17
N GLN A 179 -1.71 21.29 2.15
CA GLN A 179 -2.05 22.25 1.08
C GLN A 179 -3.56 22.24 0.82
N PRO A 180 -4.34 23.16 1.43
CA PRO A 180 -5.80 23.23 1.27
C PRO A 180 -6.27 23.27 -0.19
N GLU A 181 -5.49 23.86 -1.08
CA GLU A 181 -5.74 23.90 -2.52
C GLU A 181 -5.82 22.49 -3.14
N LEU A 182 -5.01 21.54 -2.66
CA LEU A 182 -5.05 20.16 -3.15
C LEU A 182 -6.36 19.48 -2.72
N ILE A 183 -6.89 19.78 -1.52
CA ILE A 183 -8.19 19.25 -1.08
C ILE A 183 -9.30 19.75 -2.01
N GLN A 184 -9.25 21.01 -2.41
CA GLN A 184 -10.23 21.57 -3.36
C GLN A 184 -10.11 20.95 -4.74
N ILE A 185 -8.88 20.75 -5.24
CA ILE A 185 -8.64 20.12 -6.53
C ILE A 185 -9.17 18.68 -6.55
N ILE A 186 -8.84 17.85 -5.55
CA ILE A 186 -9.31 16.46 -5.51
C ILE A 186 -10.84 16.38 -5.39
N LYS A 187 -11.44 17.31 -4.65
CA LYS A 187 -12.90 17.41 -4.51
C LYS A 187 -13.57 17.81 -5.82
N GLN A 188 -13.02 18.79 -6.54
CA GLN A 188 -13.55 19.24 -7.84
C GLN A 188 -13.53 18.11 -8.88
N HIS A 189 -12.53 17.25 -8.84
CA HIS A 189 -12.39 16.10 -9.74
C HIS A 189 -13.08 14.83 -9.20
N GLY A 190 -13.76 14.89 -8.05
CA GLY A 190 -14.48 13.75 -7.47
C GLY A 190 -13.59 12.59 -7.03
N LEU A 191 -12.33 12.85 -6.67
CA LEU A 191 -11.36 11.82 -6.31
C LEU A 191 -11.50 11.39 -4.86
N GLY A 192 -11.48 10.07 -4.63
CA GLY A 192 -11.38 9.48 -3.30
C GLY A 192 -9.95 9.14 -2.89
N LEU A 193 -9.72 9.01 -1.59
CA LEU A 193 -8.46 8.54 -1.01
C LEU A 193 -8.61 7.12 -0.43
N THR A 194 -7.65 6.23 -0.70
CA THR A 194 -7.47 5.00 0.09
C THR A 194 -6.40 5.22 1.15
N LEU A 195 -6.70 4.91 2.40
CA LEU A 195 -5.89 5.27 3.56
C LEU A 195 -5.53 4.02 4.36
N HIS A 196 -4.30 3.99 4.88
CA HIS A 196 -3.81 2.88 5.70
C HIS A 196 -3.34 3.38 7.08
N PRO A 197 -4.27 3.67 8.01
CA PRO A 197 -3.95 4.32 9.28
C PRO A 197 -2.86 3.60 10.08
N HIS A 198 -2.90 2.26 10.12
CA HIS A 198 -1.90 1.45 10.81
C HIS A 198 -0.50 1.62 10.22
N THR A 199 -0.40 1.73 8.88
CA THR A 199 0.86 1.98 8.18
C THR A 199 1.42 3.37 8.53
N TYR A 200 0.55 4.36 8.70
CA TYR A 200 0.94 5.73 9.05
C TYR A 200 1.37 5.85 10.52
N HIS A 201 0.71 5.12 11.42
CA HIS A 201 0.97 5.12 12.88
C HIS A 201 2.39 4.68 13.23
N ARG A 202 3.06 3.95 12.33
CA ARG A 202 4.46 3.57 12.50
C ARG A 202 5.45 4.70 12.20
N GLN A 203 4.99 5.79 11.60
CA GLN A 203 5.83 6.92 11.18
C GLN A 203 5.41 8.23 11.86
N LEU A 204 4.14 8.36 12.18
CA LEU A 204 3.53 9.60 12.62
C LEU A 204 2.73 9.36 13.91
N PRO A 205 2.66 10.35 14.81
CA PRO A 205 1.84 10.26 16.01
C PRO A 205 0.37 9.97 15.68
N THR A 206 -0.27 9.20 16.55
CA THR A 206 -1.69 8.81 16.44
C THR A 206 -2.61 10.02 16.25
N GLU A 207 -2.36 11.08 17.02
CA GLU A 207 -3.15 12.31 17.03
C GLU A 207 -3.09 13.01 15.67
N TYR A 208 -1.88 13.02 15.07
CA TYR A 208 -1.69 13.56 13.72
C TYR A 208 -2.51 12.76 12.71
N ILE A 209 -2.47 11.43 12.77
CA ILE A 209 -3.14 10.57 11.77
C ILE A 209 -4.65 10.71 11.81
N PHE A 210 -5.26 10.68 12.99
CA PHE A 210 -6.72 10.83 13.11
C PHE A 210 -7.19 12.20 12.62
N GLY A 211 -6.48 13.28 12.98
CA GLY A 211 -6.76 14.62 12.47
C GLY A 211 -6.59 14.71 10.94
N SER A 212 -5.55 14.06 10.42
CA SER A 212 -5.23 14.02 8.99
C SER A 212 -6.27 13.27 8.16
N ILE A 213 -6.84 12.19 8.68
CA ILE A 213 -7.91 11.44 8.02
C ILE A 213 -9.22 12.23 8.07
N LYS A 214 -9.49 12.88 9.21
CA LYS A 214 -10.75 13.60 9.44
C LYS A 214 -10.87 14.87 8.60
N LYS A 215 -9.79 15.62 8.40
CA LYS A 215 -9.84 16.92 7.70
C LYS A 215 -10.36 16.81 6.25
N PRO A 216 -9.82 15.97 5.35
CA PRO A 216 -10.36 15.83 4.00
C PRO A 216 -11.81 15.35 3.99
N TRP A 217 -12.17 14.45 4.92
CA TRP A 217 -13.54 13.97 5.08
C TRP A 217 -14.51 15.10 5.42
N ASP A 218 -14.16 15.95 6.39
CA ASP A 218 -14.98 17.10 6.79
C ASP A 218 -15.11 18.13 5.65
N GLU A 219 -14.12 18.21 4.75
CA GLU A 219 -14.14 19.07 3.56
C GLU A 219 -14.91 18.44 2.37
N GLY A 220 -15.41 17.21 2.51
CA GLY A 220 -16.24 16.50 1.53
C GLY A 220 -15.48 15.60 0.56
N VAL A 221 -14.25 15.21 0.89
CA VAL A 221 -13.48 14.20 0.16
C VAL A 221 -13.82 12.81 0.70
N SER A 222 -14.10 11.87 -0.20
CA SER A 222 -14.37 10.48 0.20
C SER A 222 -13.09 9.76 0.60
N ASN A 223 -13.11 9.10 1.76
CA ASN A 223 -11.97 8.32 2.28
C ASN A 223 -12.40 6.86 2.50
N ASN A 224 -11.57 5.91 2.07
CA ASN A 224 -11.67 4.49 2.43
C ASN A 224 -10.49 4.10 3.31
N CYS A 225 -10.72 3.59 4.53
CA CYS A 225 -9.67 3.18 5.46
C CYS A 225 -9.51 1.65 5.46
N GLU A 226 -8.30 1.17 5.21
CA GLU A 226 -8.04 -0.26 4.95
C GLU A 226 -6.62 -0.71 5.30
N GLN A 227 -6.36 -2.03 5.26
CA GLN A 227 -5.02 -2.61 5.46
C GLN A 227 -4.30 -2.75 4.11
N ARG A 228 -3.04 -2.30 4.03
CA ARG A 228 -2.24 -2.21 2.77
C ARG A 228 -1.71 -3.57 2.29
N SER A 229 -1.29 -4.40 3.24
CA SER A 229 -0.59 -5.67 3.12
C SER A 229 -0.49 -6.28 4.52
N ASP A 230 -0.18 -7.57 4.69
CA ASP A 230 0.07 -8.17 6.02
C ASP A 230 1.53 -8.01 6.45
N ILE A 231 2.42 -7.88 5.47
CA ILE A 231 3.80 -7.44 5.61
C ILE A 231 3.80 -5.92 5.42
N HIS A 232 3.90 -5.10 6.46
CA HIS A 232 3.61 -3.65 6.39
C HIS A 232 4.85 -2.72 6.51
N ALA A 233 5.01 -1.75 5.60
CA ALA A 233 5.34 -0.33 5.87
C ALA A 233 5.13 0.56 4.64
N SER A 234 4.98 1.85 4.89
CA SER A 234 5.03 2.95 3.92
C SER A 234 6.49 3.25 3.55
N VAL A 235 6.75 3.47 2.26
CA VAL A 235 8.10 3.67 1.72
C VAL A 235 8.61 5.10 1.96
N VAL A 236 9.77 5.21 2.62
CA VAL A 236 10.63 6.40 2.63
C VAL A 236 11.98 5.99 2.02
N GLY A 237 12.34 6.56 0.87
CA GLY A 237 13.65 6.40 0.23
C GLY A 237 13.63 6.88 -1.22
N ALA A 238 14.32 7.99 -1.53
CA ALA A 238 14.43 8.56 -2.87
C ALA A 238 15.90 8.67 -3.30
N LYS A 239 16.26 8.10 -4.46
CA LYS A 239 17.57 8.31 -5.10
C LYS A 239 17.40 9.18 -6.35
N LYS A 240 18.31 10.16 -6.54
CA LYS A 240 18.33 11.08 -7.68
C LYS A 240 18.44 10.32 -9.01
N LEU A 241 17.45 10.50 -9.88
CA LEU A 241 17.58 10.36 -11.33
C LEU A 241 17.03 11.65 -11.97
N GLY A 242 17.57 12.01 -13.14
CA GLY A 242 17.58 13.37 -13.73
C GLY A 242 16.22 14.00 -14.02
N ALA A 243 16.29 15.27 -14.43
CA ALA A 243 15.20 16.23 -14.51
C ALA A 243 14.05 15.81 -15.46
N GLY A 244 12.81 15.85 -14.95
CA GLY A 244 11.62 15.90 -15.81
C GLY A 244 10.37 15.20 -15.28
N ASP A 245 10.47 14.24 -14.38
CA ASP A 245 9.39 13.25 -14.22
C ASP A 245 8.55 13.43 -12.94
N ALA A 246 7.23 13.39 -13.10
CA ALA A 246 6.31 12.95 -12.06
C ALA A 246 6.77 11.56 -11.58
N LEU A 247 7.07 11.38 -10.29
CA LEU A 247 7.41 10.05 -9.78
C LEU A 247 6.13 9.20 -9.72
N LEU A 248 5.79 8.58 -10.84
CA LEU A 248 5.06 7.32 -10.83
C LEU A 248 5.99 6.26 -10.21
N TRP A 249 5.50 5.53 -9.21
CA TRP A 249 6.28 4.47 -8.59
C TRP A 249 6.55 3.35 -9.60
N ILE A 250 7.79 3.37 -10.09
CA ILE A 250 8.52 2.25 -10.68
C ILE A 250 9.06 1.43 -9.50
N GLN A 251 8.47 0.28 -9.23
CA GLN A 251 9.10 -0.74 -8.39
C GLN A 251 9.96 -1.64 -9.30
N GLN A 252 11.25 -1.74 -8.98
CA GLN A 252 12.20 -2.67 -9.62
C GLN A 252 11.91 -4.10 -9.19
#